data_AF-A0A067PIB7-F1
#
_entry.id   AF-A0A067PIB7-F1
#
_cell.length_a   1.000
_cell.length_b   1.000
_cell.length_c   1.000
_cell.angle_alpha   90.00
_cell.angle_beta   90.00
_cell.angle_gamma   90.00
#
_symmetry.space_group_name_H-M   'P 1'
#
loop_
_entity.id
_entity.type
_entity.pdbx_description
1 polymer ?
#
loop_
_entity_poly.entity_id
_entity_poly.type
_entity_poly.pdbx_seq_one_letter_code
_entity_poly.pdbx_strand_id
1 'polypeptide(L)'
;MIPRSISLAALRQIALCGDNFHLKWLFSGSPTNFPCTEELSLEHVEWDADFQWPNFPRLRALRLALCHSHSAGPITLGTFPALRTLEMVRCVFAASSIPWLRLHASSLESLIILGNELEVDFPKFDFTPFTRLRHLVFDPRSILSLTMKVPDFTLSTLPTSLTTLAIFAYEYLTTTEHLIRDALIRAFRSPTSFPSLKQLYLEGDWRSLFPELRHLCAMRNVEIKFFLRSYNALLHDAYSLSKVNAIQSEHLAEFHRPIGFWSVVCDPSTSSV
;
A
#
# COMPACT_ATOMS: atom_id res chain seq x y z
N MET A 1 -24.87 4.30 -14.94
CA MET A 1 -25.66 5.35 -14.25
C MET A 1 -26.57 4.65 -13.25
N ILE A 2 -26.37 4.86 -11.94
CA ILE A 2 -27.13 4.16 -10.89
C ILE A 2 -28.56 4.74 -10.85
N PRO A 3 -29.62 3.92 -10.87
CA PRO A 3 -31.00 4.41 -10.74
C PRO A 3 -31.17 5.20 -9.44
N ARG A 4 -31.82 6.37 -9.50
CA ARG A 4 -32.04 7.28 -8.35
C ARG A 4 -32.79 6.65 -7.16
N SER A 5 -33.30 5.42 -7.29
CA SER A 5 -34.08 4.71 -6.27
C SER A 5 -33.30 3.65 -5.49
N ILE A 6 -32.05 3.33 -5.85
CA ILE A 6 -31.28 2.34 -5.09
C ILE A 6 -30.61 3.03 -3.89
N SER A 7 -31.12 2.72 -2.69
CA SER A 7 -30.48 3.14 -1.45
C SER A 7 -29.17 2.40 -1.25
N LEU A 8 -28.04 3.09 -1.45
CA LEU A 8 -26.70 2.57 -1.16
C LEU A 8 -26.34 2.67 0.33
N ALA A 9 -27.26 3.11 1.19
CA ALA A 9 -27.00 3.40 2.59
C ALA A 9 -26.57 2.16 3.41
N ALA A 10 -26.95 0.96 2.98
CA ALA A 10 -26.62 -0.30 3.64
C ALA A 10 -25.33 -0.96 3.10
N LEU A 11 -24.71 -0.42 2.04
CA LEU A 11 -23.50 -1.00 1.48
C LEU A 11 -22.35 -0.91 2.49
N ARG A 12 -21.79 -2.07 2.83
CA ARG A 12 -20.64 -2.18 3.74
C ARG A 12 -19.31 -2.30 3.00
N GLN A 13 -19.34 -2.90 1.82
CA GLN A 13 -18.16 -3.12 1.00
C GLN A 13 -18.45 -2.65 -0.41
N ILE A 14 -17.52 -1.90 -0.99
CA ILE A 14 -17.61 -1.42 -2.37
C ILE A 14 -16.30 -1.80 -3.06
N ALA A 15 -16.40 -2.61 -4.09
CA ALA A 15 -15.29 -2.93 -4.97
C ALA A 15 -15.63 -2.46 -6.38
N LEU A 16 -14.77 -1.62 -6.95
CA LEU A 16 -14.93 -1.07 -8.29
C LEU A 16 -13.65 -1.35 -9.06
N CYS A 17 -13.80 -2.03 -10.18
CA CYS A 17 -12.75 -2.24 -11.16
C CYS A 17 -13.30 -1.78 -12.51
N GLY A 18 -12.51 -1.07 -13.30
CA GLY A 18 -12.89 -0.79 -14.68
C GLY A 18 -11.69 -0.36 -15.50
N ASP A 19 -11.87 -0.13 -16.79
CA ASP A 19 -10.74 0.12 -17.69
C ASP A 19 -10.43 1.62 -17.77
N ASN A 20 -9.79 2.16 -16.73
CA ASN A 20 -9.43 3.59 -16.60
C ASN A 20 -10.65 4.53 -16.60
N PHE A 21 -11.71 4.13 -15.90
CA PHE A 21 -12.91 4.97 -15.81
C PHE A 21 -12.73 6.09 -14.79
N HIS A 22 -13.32 7.25 -15.09
CA HIS A 22 -13.20 8.42 -14.22
C HIS A 22 -14.19 8.36 -13.05
N LEU A 23 -13.71 8.38 -11.80
CA LEU A 23 -14.52 8.26 -10.57
C LEU A 23 -15.63 9.31 -10.48
N LYS A 24 -15.40 10.52 -11.02
CA LYS A 24 -16.42 11.57 -11.09
C LYS A 24 -17.70 11.09 -11.78
N TRP A 25 -17.62 10.18 -12.74
CA TRP A 25 -18.84 9.65 -13.40
C TRP A 25 -19.67 8.74 -12.52
N LEU A 26 -19.06 8.13 -11.48
CA LEU A 26 -19.80 7.34 -10.51
C LEU A 26 -20.42 8.21 -9.42
N PHE A 27 -19.72 9.26 -8.98
CA PHE A 27 -20.10 10.03 -7.80
C PHE A 27 -20.69 11.42 -8.09
N SER A 28 -20.67 11.92 -9.33
CA SER A 28 -21.21 13.24 -9.72
C SER A 28 -22.74 13.38 -9.64
N GLY A 29 -23.47 12.32 -9.29
CA GLY A 29 -24.94 12.26 -9.36
C GLY A 29 -25.69 12.00 -8.05
N SER A 30 -25.02 11.93 -6.89
CA SER A 30 -25.55 11.38 -5.61
C SER A 30 -25.65 9.84 -5.62
N PRO A 31 -25.45 9.13 -4.48
CA PRO A 31 -25.29 9.61 -3.10
C PRO A 31 -23.89 10.12 -2.77
N THR A 32 -23.84 11.25 -2.06
CA THR A 32 -22.62 11.83 -1.47
C THR A 32 -22.25 11.20 -0.13
N ASN A 33 -22.98 10.18 0.31
CA ASN A 33 -22.83 9.59 1.64
C ASN A 33 -23.03 8.08 1.63
N PHE A 34 -22.08 7.37 2.20
CA PHE A 34 -22.02 5.93 2.36
C PHE A 34 -21.86 5.60 3.85
N PRO A 35 -22.93 5.75 4.65
CA PRO A 35 -22.83 5.76 6.10
C PRO A 35 -22.42 4.42 6.71
N CYS A 36 -22.64 3.31 5.99
CA CYS A 36 -22.32 1.96 6.45
C CYS A 36 -21.07 1.36 5.79
N THR A 37 -20.46 2.04 4.81
CA THR A 37 -19.32 1.46 4.09
C THR A 37 -18.07 1.44 4.97
N GLU A 38 -17.54 0.24 5.12
CA GLU A 38 -16.39 -0.12 5.94
C GLU A 38 -15.17 -0.43 5.07
N GLU A 39 -15.37 -0.87 3.83
CA GLU A 39 -14.30 -1.22 2.90
C GLU A 39 -14.56 -0.64 1.51
N LEU A 40 -13.53 -0.05 0.92
CA LEU A 40 -13.54 0.49 -0.43
C LEU A 40 -12.31 0.01 -1.17
N SER A 41 -12.52 -0.71 -2.26
CA SER A 41 -11.46 -1.14 -3.18
C SER A 41 -11.71 -0.53 -4.55
N LEU A 42 -10.73 0.22 -5.03
CA LEU A 42 -10.74 0.83 -6.35
C LEU A 42 -9.58 0.29 -7.16
N GLU A 43 -9.86 -0.17 -8.36
CA GLU A 43 -8.89 -0.75 -9.26
C GLU A 43 -9.04 -0.16 -10.67
N HIS A 44 -7.92 0.25 -11.28
CA HIS A 44 -7.92 0.82 -12.63
C HIS A 44 -8.88 2.01 -12.79
N VAL A 45 -8.91 2.89 -11.79
CA VAL A 45 -9.77 4.08 -11.79
C VAL A 45 -8.94 5.34 -11.89
N GLU A 46 -9.55 6.38 -12.45
CA GLU A 46 -8.92 7.69 -12.58
C GLU A 46 -9.73 8.77 -11.86
N TRP A 47 -9.06 9.81 -11.37
CA TRP A 47 -9.70 11.02 -10.90
C TRP A 47 -8.87 12.25 -11.21
N ASP A 48 -9.51 13.42 -11.16
CA ASP A 48 -8.89 14.73 -11.38
C ASP A 48 -9.00 15.58 -10.11
N ALA A 49 -8.45 16.80 -10.16
CA ALA A 49 -8.44 17.73 -9.03
C ALA A 49 -9.86 18.15 -8.57
N ASP A 50 -10.85 18.07 -9.47
CA ASP A 50 -12.24 18.45 -9.18
C ASP A 50 -13.03 17.31 -8.51
N PHE A 51 -12.43 16.11 -8.41
CA PHE A 51 -13.08 14.97 -7.81
C PHE A 51 -13.23 15.13 -6.29
N GLN A 52 -14.48 15.11 -5.83
CA GLN A 52 -14.81 15.11 -4.41
C GLN A 52 -15.18 13.70 -3.95
N TRP A 53 -14.46 13.22 -2.93
CA TRP A 53 -14.77 11.95 -2.30
C TRP A 53 -16.14 12.00 -1.61
N PRO A 54 -16.98 10.97 -1.79
CA PRO A 54 -18.14 10.79 -0.93
C PRO A 54 -17.75 10.69 0.55
N ASN A 55 -18.70 10.95 1.43
CA ASN A 55 -18.51 10.75 2.85
C ASN A 55 -18.58 9.25 3.20
N PHE A 56 -17.51 8.74 3.82
CA PHE A 56 -17.43 7.36 4.32
C PHE A 56 -17.07 7.36 5.82
N PRO A 57 -18.00 7.70 6.73
CA PRO A 57 -17.70 7.88 8.14
C PRO A 57 -17.25 6.59 8.85
N ARG A 58 -17.55 5.43 8.26
CA ARG A 58 -17.20 4.11 8.80
C ARG A 58 -16.08 3.41 8.02
N LEU A 59 -15.45 4.06 7.04
CA LEU A 59 -14.41 3.43 6.22
C LEU A 59 -13.21 3.05 7.07
N ARG A 60 -12.92 1.76 7.14
CA ARG A 60 -11.80 1.18 7.90
C ARG A 60 -10.67 0.73 6.97
N ALA A 61 -11.01 0.28 5.76
CA ALA A 61 -10.03 -0.17 4.78
C ALA A 61 -10.25 0.52 3.43
N LEU A 62 -9.17 1.07 2.88
CA LEU A 62 -9.13 1.65 1.54
C LEU A 62 -8.02 0.97 0.74
N ARG A 63 -8.38 0.42 -0.42
CA ARG A 63 -7.43 -0.11 -1.39
C ARG A 63 -7.54 0.66 -2.69
N LEU A 64 -6.39 1.14 -3.16
CA LEU A 64 -6.21 1.78 -4.45
C LEU A 64 -5.18 0.94 -5.22
N ALA A 65 -5.59 0.36 -6.34
CA ALA A 65 -4.73 -0.46 -7.18
C ALA A 65 -4.77 0.05 -8.62
N LEU A 66 -3.60 0.25 -9.25
CA LEU A 66 -3.51 0.71 -10.64
C LEU A 66 -4.34 1.99 -10.90
N CYS A 67 -4.44 2.84 -9.89
CA CYS A 67 -5.22 4.07 -9.96
C CYS A 67 -4.35 5.24 -10.41
N HIS A 68 -4.96 6.20 -11.09
CA HIS A 68 -4.25 7.37 -11.62
C HIS A 68 -4.94 8.68 -11.18
N SER A 69 -4.16 9.57 -10.57
CA SER A 69 -4.60 10.92 -10.25
C SER A 69 -4.08 11.89 -11.31
N HIS A 70 -4.96 12.36 -12.20
CA HIS A 70 -4.59 13.34 -13.23
C HIS A 70 -4.26 14.70 -12.61
N SER A 71 -3.24 15.38 -13.15
CA SER A 71 -3.02 16.83 -13.06
C SER A 71 -2.65 17.43 -11.69
N ALA A 72 -1.72 16.82 -10.94
CA ALA A 72 -1.10 17.40 -9.73
C ALA A 72 -2.05 17.89 -8.62
N GLY A 73 -3.37 17.70 -8.78
CA GLY A 73 -4.38 17.98 -7.78
C GLY A 73 -3.98 17.21 -6.54
N PRO A 74 -3.86 17.86 -5.37
CA PRO A 74 -3.61 17.13 -4.15
C PRO A 74 -4.68 16.06 -4.07
N ILE A 75 -4.29 14.80 -3.87
CA ILE A 75 -5.27 13.80 -3.50
C ILE A 75 -5.71 14.17 -2.08
N THR A 76 -6.63 15.11 -1.98
CA THR A 76 -7.54 15.23 -0.85
C THR A 76 -8.50 14.06 -0.98
N LEU A 77 -7.95 12.85 -0.82
CA LEU A 77 -8.72 11.71 -0.32
C LEU A 77 -9.50 12.27 0.88
N GLY A 78 -10.81 12.01 0.94
CA GLY A 78 -11.64 12.52 2.02
C GLY A 78 -11.03 12.23 3.39
N THR A 79 -11.41 13.00 4.41
CA THR A 79 -11.07 12.61 5.78
C THR A 79 -11.88 11.37 6.14
N PHE A 80 -11.21 10.22 6.19
CA PHE A 80 -11.76 8.94 6.64
C PHE A 80 -11.42 8.72 8.12
N PRO A 81 -12.25 9.17 9.08
CA PRO A 81 -11.90 9.19 10.50
C PRO A 81 -11.72 7.78 11.11
N ALA A 82 -12.32 6.77 10.49
CA ALA A 82 -12.24 5.38 10.93
C ALA A 82 -11.14 4.57 10.25
N LEU A 83 -10.34 5.18 9.35
CA LEU A 83 -9.39 4.45 8.50
C LEU A 83 -8.27 3.82 9.34
N ARG A 84 -8.09 2.51 9.16
CA ARG A 84 -7.07 1.68 9.82
C ARG A 84 -6.13 1.02 8.83
N THR A 85 -6.61 0.70 7.64
CA THR A 85 -5.86 0.02 6.59
C THR A 85 -5.87 0.87 5.34
N LEU A 86 -4.69 1.10 4.77
CA LEU A 86 -4.53 1.75 3.48
C LEU A 86 -3.59 0.93 2.61
N GLU A 87 -4.04 0.64 1.40
CA GLU A 87 -3.24 -0.02 0.37
C GLU A 87 -3.19 0.85 -0.88
N MET A 88 -1.97 1.08 -1.37
CA MET A 88 -1.68 1.82 -2.59
C MET A 88 -0.71 0.99 -3.42
N VAL A 89 -1.22 0.39 -4.50
CA VAL A 89 -0.48 -0.58 -5.31
C VAL A 89 -0.45 -0.11 -6.75
N ARG A 90 0.73 0.16 -7.28
CA ARG A 90 0.98 0.58 -8.66
C ARG A 90 0.13 1.77 -9.09
N CYS A 91 -0.11 2.68 -8.16
CA CYS A 91 -0.79 3.92 -8.42
C CYS A 91 0.19 4.97 -8.94
N VAL A 92 -0.34 5.89 -9.75
CA VAL A 92 0.39 7.08 -10.21
C VAL A 92 -0.12 8.27 -9.42
N PHE A 93 0.72 8.82 -8.56
CA PHE A 93 0.37 9.92 -7.68
C PHE A 93 1.39 11.06 -7.74
N ALA A 94 0.89 12.29 -7.63
CA ALA A 94 1.75 13.44 -7.40
C ALA A 94 2.31 13.40 -5.97
N ALA A 95 3.56 13.85 -5.79
CA ALA A 95 4.19 13.95 -4.46
C ALA A 95 3.39 14.84 -3.47
N SER A 96 2.60 15.78 -3.99
CA SER A 96 1.66 16.62 -3.23
C SER A 96 0.56 15.83 -2.50
N SER A 97 0.43 14.53 -2.77
CA SER A 97 -0.56 13.64 -2.15
C SER A 97 -0.10 13.05 -0.82
N ILE A 98 1.20 13.08 -0.53
CA ILE A 98 1.78 12.51 0.71
C ILE A 98 1.26 13.19 1.98
N PRO A 99 1.11 14.52 2.05
CA PRO A 99 0.54 15.18 3.24
C PRO A 99 -0.81 14.62 3.65
N TRP A 100 -1.60 14.08 2.72
CA TRP A 100 -2.86 13.44 3.07
C TRP A 100 -2.68 12.19 3.94
N LEU A 101 -1.65 11.37 3.70
CA LEU A 101 -1.36 10.19 4.55
C LEU A 101 -1.17 10.59 6.01
N ARG A 102 -0.62 11.78 6.26
CA ARG A 102 -0.41 12.32 7.61
C ARG A 102 -1.72 12.62 8.34
N LEU A 103 -2.82 12.89 7.62
CA LEU A 103 -4.14 13.06 8.23
C LEU A 103 -4.63 11.77 8.91
N HIS A 104 -4.11 10.61 8.48
CA HIS A 104 -4.46 9.29 9.00
C HIS A 104 -3.36 8.65 9.83
N ALA A 105 -2.23 9.35 10.06
CA ALA A 105 -1.08 8.74 10.73
C ALA A 105 -1.39 8.25 12.15
N SER A 106 -2.20 8.99 12.91
CA SER A 106 -2.60 8.60 14.26
C SER A 106 -3.63 7.48 14.31
N SER A 107 -4.24 7.10 13.18
CA SER A 107 -5.29 6.07 13.11
C SER A 107 -4.87 4.80 12.39
N LEU A 108 -3.95 4.89 11.42
CA LEU A 108 -3.50 3.77 10.60
C LEU A 108 -2.77 2.70 11.43
N GLU A 109 -3.14 1.46 11.17
CA GLU A 109 -2.57 0.25 11.75
C GLU A 109 -1.86 -0.60 10.68
N SER A 110 -2.28 -0.49 9.42
CA SER A 110 -1.65 -1.14 8.27
C SER A 110 -1.49 -0.18 7.10
N LEU A 111 -0.31 -0.16 6.50
CA LEU A 111 0.03 0.67 5.35
C LEU A 111 0.81 -0.17 4.32
N ILE A 112 0.29 -0.25 3.11
CA ILE A 112 0.90 -0.95 1.97
C ILE A 112 1.14 0.07 0.85
N ILE A 113 2.39 0.21 0.40
CA ILE A 113 2.81 1.14 -0.65
C ILE A 113 3.73 0.41 -1.63
N LEU A 114 3.19 -0.15 -2.72
CA LEU A 114 3.94 -1.03 -3.61
C LEU A 114 3.92 -0.57 -5.06
N GLY A 115 5.08 -0.46 -5.70
CA GLY A 115 5.20 -0.23 -7.14
C GLY A 115 4.56 1.07 -7.65
N ASN A 116 4.29 2.04 -6.78
CA ASN A 116 3.75 3.33 -7.18
C ASN A 116 4.80 4.13 -7.95
N GLU A 117 4.33 4.86 -8.96
CA GLU A 117 5.12 5.80 -9.74
C GLU A 117 4.81 7.22 -9.24
N LEU A 118 5.87 8.00 -9.05
CA LEU A 118 5.78 9.36 -8.58
C LEU A 118 6.22 10.28 -9.71
N GLU A 119 5.37 11.22 -10.07
CA GLU A 119 5.67 12.18 -11.15
C GLU A 119 6.81 13.15 -10.78
N VAL A 120 7.08 13.32 -9.48
CA VAL A 120 8.06 14.27 -8.93
C VAL A 120 8.79 13.62 -7.75
N ASP A 121 9.97 14.16 -7.42
CA ASP A 121 10.78 13.75 -6.27
C ASP A 121 9.97 13.56 -4.98
N PHE A 122 10.14 12.40 -4.37
CA PHE A 122 9.53 12.12 -3.08
C PHE A 122 10.21 12.94 -1.98
N PRO A 123 9.48 13.78 -1.22
CA PRO A 123 10.02 14.37 -0.02
C PRO A 123 10.40 13.28 0.99
N LYS A 124 11.33 13.59 1.89
CA LYS A 124 11.66 12.71 3.01
C LYS A 124 10.38 12.26 3.72
N PHE A 125 10.13 10.96 3.72
CA PHE A 125 8.98 10.39 4.39
C PHE A 125 9.31 10.08 5.83
N ASP A 126 8.56 10.70 6.73
CA ASP A 126 8.71 10.53 8.16
C ASP A 126 7.56 9.64 8.68
N PHE A 127 7.92 8.47 9.18
CA PHE A 127 6.98 7.53 9.78
C PHE A 127 6.71 7.81 11.27
N THR A 128 7.41 8.76 11.89
CA THR A 128 7.26 9.10 13.32
C THR A 128 5.81 9.41 13.72
N PRO A 129 4.98 10.11 12.90
CA PRO A 129 3.58 10.36 13.24
C PRO A 129 2.70 9.10 13.30
N PHE A 130 3.13 7.98 12.71
CA PHE A 130 2.34 6.76 12.54
C PHE A 130 2.37 5.86 13.79
N THR A 131 2.00 6.44 14.93
CA THR A 131 2.17 5.81 16.26
C THR A 131 1.42 4.49 16.46
N ARG A 132 0.38 4.22 15.67
CA ARG A 132 -0.42 2.98 15.72
C ARG A 132 -0.06 1.95 14.66
N LEU A 133 0.87 2.27 13.75
CA LEU A 133 1.17 1.42 12.60
C LEU A 133 1.89 0.15 13.05
N ARG A 134 1.26 -0.99 12.79
CA ARG A 134 1.75 -2.33 13.15
C ARG A 134 2.31 -3.06 11.94
N HIS A 135 1.73 -2.81 10.77
CA HIS A 135 2.09 -3.47 9.53
C HIS A 135 2.51 -2.43 8.50
N LEU A 136 3.74 -2.55 8.02
CA LEU A 136 4.26 -1.73 6.95
C LEU A 136 4.79 -2.63 5.85
N VAL A 137 4.20 -2.48 4.66
CA VAL A 137 4.67 -3.12 3.44
C VAL A 137 5.02 -2.00 2.47
N PHE A 138 6.25 -1.96 1.97
CA PHE A 138 6.59 -0.95 0.99
C PHE A 138 7.63 -1.41 -0.04
N ASP A 139 7.54 -0.81 -1.22
CA ASP A 139 8.58 -0.82 -2.24
C ASP A 139 9.40 0.46 -2.06
N PRO A 140 10.72 0.37 -1.83
CA PRO A 140 11.60 1.53 -1.71
C PRO A 140 11.43 2.51 -2.87
N ARG A 141 11.19 2.04 -4.10
CA ARG A 141 11.04 2.91 -5.28
C ARG A 141 9.80 3.80 -5.19
N SER A 142 8.76 3.32 -4.51
CA SER A 142 7.53 4.08 -4.27
C SER A 142 7.70 5.21 -3.26
N ILE A 143 8.86 5.29 -2.61
CA ILE A 143 9.22 6.35 -1.67
C ILE A 143 10.56 7.02 -2.01
N LEU A 144 11.14 6.71 -3.16
CA LEU A 144 12.44 7.24 -3.59
C LEU A 144 12.25 8.49 -4.45
N SER A 145 13.05 9.51 -4.17
CA SER A 145 13.24 10.65 -5.08
C SER A 145 14.15 10.22 -6.24
N LEU A 146 13.78 10.61 -7.46
CA LEU A 146 14.54 10.33 -8.68
C LEU A 146 15.86 11.13 -8.73
N THR A 147 15.92 12.28 -8.04
CA THR A 147 17.12 13.13 -7.99
C THR A 147 18.06 12.79 -6.83
N MET A 148 17.56 12.24 -5.72
CA MET A 148 18.39 11.78 -4.61
C MET A 148 18.90 10.36 -4.86
N LYS A 149 20.22 10.24 -5.14
CA LYS A 149 20.91 8.95 -5.33
C LYS A 149 20.87 8.02 -4.11
N VAL A 150 20.44 8.51 -2.95
CA VAL A 150 20.40 7.76 -1.70
C VAL A 150 19.10 8.13 -0.99
N PRO A 151 18.22 7.16 -0.67
CA PRO A 151 17.05 7.44 0.16
C PRO A 151 17.48 8.04 1.51
N ASP A 152 16.93 9.19 1.88
CA ASP A 152 16.81 9.60 3.29
C ASP A 152 15.64 8.83 3.96
N PHE A 153 15.48 7.56 3.57
CA PHE A 153 14.63 6.61 4.28
C PHE A 153 15.43 6.13 5.48
N THR A 154 15.29 6.88 6.56
CA THR A 154 15.86 6.49 7.83
C THR A 154 14.91 5.50 8.47
N LEU A 155 15.27 4.21 8.43
CA LEU A 155 14.60 3.15 9.20
C LEU A 155 14.45 3.49 10.70
N SER A 156 15.22 4.46 11.20
CA SER A 156 15.07 5.02 12.55
C SER A 156 13.79 5.82 12.77
N THR A 157 13.07 6.22 11.72
CA THR A 157 11.77 6.90 11.83
C THR A 157 10.59 5.93 11.89
N LEU A 158 10.83 4.62 11.73
CA LEU A 158 9.78 3.64 11.82
C LEU A 158 9.18 3.58 13.23
N PRO A 159 7.86 3.42 13.35
CA PRO A 159 7.17 3.50 14.63
C PRO A 159 7.54 2.30 15.51
N THR A 160 7.64 2.54 16.82
CA THR A 160 7.99 1.49 17.79
C THR A 160 6.90 0.42 17.94
N SER A 161 5.68 0.71 17.49
CA SER A 161 4.54 -0.21 17.44
C SER A 161 4.58 -1.19 16.27
N LEU A 162 5.54 -1.03 15.35
CA LEU A 162 5.65 -1.87 14.17
C LEU A 162 5.96 -3.33 14.55
N THR A 163 5.06 -4.24 14.21
CA THR A 163 5.20 -5.68 14.44
C THR A 163 5.64 -6.42 13.19
N THR A 164 5.32 -5.87 12.01
CA THR A 164 5.64 -6.49 10.74
C THR A 164 6.18 -5.46 9.75
N LEU A 165 7.32 -5.78 9.17
CA LEU A 165 7.97 -4.98 8.12
C LEU A 165 8.18 -5.86 6.89
N ALA A 166 7.68 -5.42 5.74
CA ALA A 166 7.94 -6.07 4.48
C ALA A 166 8.52 -5.07 3.47
N ILE A 167 9.65 -5.46 2.88
CA ILE A 167 10.37 -4.62 1.91
C ILE A 167 10.44 -5.36 0.59
N PHE A 168 9.87 -4.74 -0.43
CA PHE A 168 9.76 -5.28 -1.78
C PHE A 168 10.68 -4.49 -2.72
N ALA A 169 11.90 -4.98 -2.96
CA ALA A 169 12.84 -4.33 -3.87
C ALA A 169 12.67 -4.90 -5.29
N TYR A 170 11.85 -4.26 -6.11
CA TYR A 170 11.60 -4.72 -7.47
C TYR A 170 12.59 -4.06 -8.44
N GLU A 171 13.46 -4.85 -9.10
CA GLU A 171 14.28 -4.46 -10.27
C GLU A 171 15.38 -3.38 -10.09
N TYR A 172 16.58 -3.69 -10.61
CA TYR A 172 17.64 -2.81 -11.12
C TYR A 172 18.52 -1.92 -10.21
N LEU A 173 18.41 -1.91 -8.88
CA LEU A 173 19.35 -1.10 -8.07
C LEU A 173 19.98 -1.91 -6.94
N THR A 174 21.04 -2.65 -7.26
CA THR A 174 21.94 -3.27 -6.27
C THR A 174 22.41 -2.26 -5.21
N THR A 175 22.57 -0.99 -5.60
CA THR A 175 22.89 0.12 -4.70
C THR A 175 21.79 0.37 -3.66
N THR A 176 20.52 0.39 -4.06
CA THR A 176 19.38 0.58 -3.15
C THR A 176 19.24 -0.59 -2.17
N GLU A 177 19.42 -1.83 -2.64
CA GLU A 177 19.41 -3.01 -1.78
C GLU A 177 20.52 -2.95 -0.71
N HIS A 178 21.74 -2.56 -1.09
CA HIS A 178 22.84 -2.38 -0.14
C HIS A 178 22.58 -1.27 0.89
N LEU A 179 21.95 -0.17 0.49
CA LEU A 179 21.61 0.93 1.40
C LEU A 179 20.53 0.51 2.41
N ILE A 180 19.50 -0.19 1.95
CA ILE A 180 18.45 -0.74 2.81
C ILE A 180 19.04 -1.77 3.77
N ARG A 181 19.93 -2.64 3.27
CA ARG A 181 20.68 -3.58 4.10
C ARG A 181 21.41 -2.85 5.23
N ASP A 182 22.24 -1.88 4.90
CA ASP A 182 23.07 -1.18 5.89
C ASP A 182 22.20 -0.43 6.90
N ALA A 183 21.07 0.11 6.45
CA ALA A 183 20.08 0.69 7.33
C ALA A 183 19.45 -0.37 8.26
N LEU A 184 19.06 -1.54 7.76
CA LEU A 184 18.50 -2.64 8.57
C LEU A 184 19.52 -3.13 9.59
N ILE A 185 20.76 -3.41 9.18
CA ILE A 185 21.83 -3.87 10.07
C ILE A 185 22.07 -2.85 11.18
N ARG A 186 22.21 -1.56 10.84
CA ARG A 186 22.37 -0.50 11.85
C ARG A 186 21.18 -0.45 12.81
N ALA A 187 19.96 -0.57 12.29
CA ALA A 187 18.77 -0.58 13.12
C ALA A 187 18.74 -1.80 14.05
N PHE A 188 18.97 -3.02 13.57
CA PHE A 188 18.97 -4.22 14.41
C PHE A 188 20.12 -4.27 15.44
N ARG A 189 21.24 -3.59 15.17
CA ARG A 189 22.31 -3.41 16.16
C ARG A 189 21.93 -2.44 17.28
N SER A 190 21.03 -1.49 17.03
CA SER A 190 20.56 -0.54 18.04
C SER A 190 19.52 -1.18 18.97
N PRO A 191 19.71 -1.23 20.31
CA PRO A 191 18.77 -1.87 21.23
C PRO A 191 17.38 -1.22 21.20
N THR A 192 17.30 0.06 20.88
CA THR A 192 16.06 0.86 20.90
C THR A 192 15.24 0.79 19.61
N SER A 193 15.83 0.30 18.52
CA SER A 193 15.14 0.19 17.24
C SER A 193 14.30 -1.08 17.21
N PHE A 194 13.10 -0.98 16.62
CA PHE A 194 12.19 -2.12 16.41
C PHE A 194 11.84 -2.94 17.65
N PRO A 195 11.47 -2.32 18.79
CA PRO A 195 11.22 -3.05 20.02
C PRO A 195 10.07 -4.06 19.91
N SER A 196 9.12 -3.84 18.99
CA SER A 196 7.93 -4.68 18.81
C SER A 196 7.97 -5.56 17.57
N LEU A 197 9.03 -5.47 16.75
CA LEU A 197 9.07 -6.16 15.46
C LEU A 197 9.16 -7.67 15.69
N LYS A 198 8.29 -8.42 15.01
CA LYS A 198 8.20 -9.87 15.09
C LYS A 198 8.53 -10.53 13.77
N GLN A 199 8.22 -9.86 12.66
CA GLN A 199 8.35 -10.43 11.33
C GLN A 199 9.00 -9.43 10.36
N LEU A 200 10.01 -9.91 9.64
CA LEU A 200 10.68 -9.20 8.57
C LEU A 200 10.58 -10.00 7.27
N TYR A 201 10.01 -9.39 6.25
CA TYR A 201 9.85 -9.96 4.93
C TYR A 201 10.73 -9.20 3.94
N LEU A 202 11.54 -9.92 3.18
CA LEU A 202 12.45 -9.33 2.20
C LEU A 202 12.28 -10.02 0.85
N GLU A 203 11.90 -9.26 -0.18
CA GLU A 203 11.95 -9.68 -1.58
C GLU A 203 13.16 -9.05 -2.26
N GLY A 204 13.91 -9.84 -3.05
CA GLY A 204 15.11 -9.40 -3.78
C GLY A 204 16.26 -10.41 -3.70
N ASP A 205 17.43 -10.07 -4.26
CA ASP A 205 18.62 -10.93 -4.15
C ASP A 205 19.42 -10.63 -2.87
N TRP A 206 18.88 -11.10 -1.74
CA TRP A 206 19.49 -10.93 -0.43
C TRP A 206 20.53 -12.01 -0.08
N ARG A 207 20.93 -12.87 -1.03
CA ARG A 207 21.72 -14.10 -0.77
C ARG A 207 23.07 -13.82 -0.13
N SER A 208 23.78 -12.81 -0.61
CA SER A 208 25.09 -12.41 -0.07
C SER A 208 25.02 -11.82 1.34
N LEU A 209 23.81 -11.45 1.79
CA LEU A 209 23.56 -10.64 2.99
C LEU A 209 22.88 -11.44 4.11
N PHE A 210 22.53 -12.69 3.80
CA PHE A 210 21.74 -13.58 4.63
C PHE A 210 22.33 -13.87 6.02
N PRO A 211 23.65 -14.13 6.19
CA PRO A 211 24.14 -14.61 7.48
C PRO A 211 24.04 -13.59 8.61
N GLU A 212 24.48 -12.34 8.36
CA GLU A 212 24.50 -11.30 9.39
C GLU A 212 23.09 -10.86 9.79
N LEU A 213 22.24 -10.53 8.81
CA LEU A 213 20.88 -10.08 9.10
C LEU A 213 20.05 -11.17 9.78
N ARG A 214 20.21 -12.43 9.37
CA ARG A 214 19.55 -13.58 10.01
C ARG A 214 20.01 -13.75 11.45
N HIS A 215 21.31 -13.61 11.72
CA HIS A 215 21.85 -13.68 13.08
C HIS A 215 21.28 -12.56 13.96
N LEU A 216 21.26 -11.32 13.47
CA LEU A 216 20.69 -10.16 14.17
C LEU A 216 19.18 -10.35 14.44
N CYS A 217 18.42 -10.84 13.46
CA CYS A 217 16.99 -11.14 13.64
C CYS A 217 16.78 -12.24 14.67
N ALA A 218 17.57 -13.32 14.63
CA ALA A 218 17.49 -14.41 15.61
C ALA A 218 17.76 -13.94 17.04
N MET A 219 18.78 -13.08 17.26
CA MET A 219 19.05 -12.47 18.58
C MET A 219 17.88 -11.62 19.09
N ARG A 220 17.04 -11.10 18.20
CA ARG A 220 15.87 -10.27 18.50
C ARG A 220 14.56 -11.06 18.51
N ASN A 221 14.61 -12.38 18.28
CA ASN A 221 13.43 -13.23 18.08
C ASN A 221 12.50 -12.71 16.96
N VAL A 222 13.10 -12.18 15.90
CA VAL A 222 12.40 -11.71 14.69
C VAL A 222 12.45 -12.82 13.66
N GLU A 223 11.28 -13.27 13.22
CA GLU A 223 11.15 -14.21 12.11
C GLU A 223 11.49 -13.49 10.80
N ILE A 224 12.43 -14.03 10.04
CA ILE A 224 12.81 -13.50 8.74
C ILE A 224 12.37 -14.46 7.64
N LYS A 225 11.57 -13.94 6.71
CA LYS A 225 11.08 -14.66 5.53
C LYS A 225 11.63 -13.99 4.27
N PHE A 226 12.17 -14.80 3.37
CA PHE A 226 12.75 -14.32 2.13
C PHE A 226 11.92 -14.81 0.95
N PHE A 227 11.67 -13.91 0.02
CA PHE A 227 11.02 -14.22 -1.23
C PHE A 227 12.05 -14.15 -2.35
N LEU A 228 12.47 -15.32 -2.81
CA LEU A 228 13.27 -15.43 -4.02
C LEU A 228 12.34 -15.21 -5.21
N ARG A 229 12.66 -14.21 -6.04
CA ARG A 229 12.00 -14.03 -7.33
C ARG A 229 12.07 -15.33 -8.13
N SER A 230 10.91 -15.86 -8.52
CA SER A 230 10.83 -16.67 -9.73
C SER A 230 10.84 -15.70 -10.91
N TYR A 231 12.03 -15.47 -11.47
CA TYR A 231 12.30 -14.52 -12.56
C TYR A 231 11.41 -14.71 -13.81
N ASN A 232 10.75 -15.87 -13.95
CA ASN A 232 10.04 -16.26 -15.16
C ASN A 232 8.52 -16.06 -15.12
N ALA A 233 7.91 -15.72 -13.98
CA ALA A 233 6.45 -15.63 -13.86
C ALA A 233 5.86 -14.24 -14.14
N LEU A 234 6.69 -13.19 -14.27
CA LEU A 234 6.23 -11.79 -14.28
C LEU A 234 6.40 -11.05 -15.60
N LEU A 235 7.26 -11.53 -16.50
CA LEU A 235 7.47 -10.90 -17.81
C LEU A 235 6.36 -11.21 -18.84
N HIS A 236 5.54 -12.24 -18.61
CA HIS A 236 4.39 -12.56 -19.46
C HIS A 236 3.02 -12.37 -18.80
N ASP A 237 2.94 -12.25 -17.47
CA ASP A 237 1.68 -12.10 -16.70
C ASP A 237 1.52 -10.69 -16.10
N ALA A 238 2.01 -9.64 -16.75
CA ALA A 238 1.93 -8.24 -16.30
C ALA A 238 0.50 -7.72 -16.02
N TYR A 239 -0.52 -8.53 -16.31
CA TYR A 239 -1.95 -8.25 -16.15
C TYR A 239 -2.68 -9.15 -15.14
N SER A 240 -2.04 -10.15 -14.52
CA SER A 240 -2.73 -11.04 -13.60
C SER A 240 -2.56 -10.62 -12.14
N LEU A 241 -3.35 -9.63 -11.72
CA LEU A 241 -3.55 -9.31 -10.30
C LEU A 241 -3.88 -10.55 -9.46
N SER A 242 -4.44 -11.62 -10.06
CA SER A 242 -4.78 -12.85 -9.34
C SER A 242 -3.58 -13.57 -8.71
N LYS A 243 -2.37 -13.49 -9.30
CA LYS A 243 -1.16 -14.13 -8.73
C LYS A 243 -0.45 -13.26 -7.72
N VAL A 244 -0.39 -11.95 -7.95
CA VAL A 244 0.05 -10.99 -6.93
C VAL A 244 -0.89 -11.08 -5.74
N ASN A 245 -2.21 -11.09 -5.96
CA ASN A 245 -3.22 -11.38 -4.95
C ASN A 245 -3.19 -12.84 -4.46
N ALA A 246 -2.54 -13.82 -5.07
CA ALA A 246 -2.44 -15.19 -4.52
C ALA A 246 -1.27 -15.29 -3.54
N ILE A 247 -0.09 -14.79 -3.95
CA ILE A 247 1.08 -14.69 -3.08
C ILE A 247 0.81 -13.65 -1.98
N GLN A 248 0.11 -12.57 -2.31
CA GLN A 248 -0.39 -11.60 -1.33
C GLN A 248 -1.63 -12.11 -0.59
N SER A 249 -2.53 -12.95 -1.10
CA SER A 249 -3.68 -13.42 -0.27
C SER A 249 -3.31 -14.57 0.64
N GLU A 250 -2.45 -15.51 0.26
CA GLU A 250 -1.98 -16.55 1.19
C GLU A 250 -1.16 -15.94 2.33
N HIS A 251 -0.40 -14.88 2.05
CA HIS A 251 0.49 -14.28 3.04
C HIS A 251 -0.09 -13.02 3.69
N LEU A 252 -0.77 -12.12 2.97
CA LEU A 252 -1.59 -11.08 3.59
C LEU A 252 -2.83 -11.66 4.28
N ALA A 253 -3.26 -12.91 4.05
CA ALA A 253 -4.20 -13.54 4.99
C ALA A 253 -3.62 -13.65 6.41
N GLU A 254 -2.30 -13.74 6.58
CA GLU A 254 -1.67 -13.59 7.90
C GLU A 254 -1.72 -12.13 8.40
N PHE A 255 -1.70 -11.14 7.50
CA PHE A 255 -1.81 -9.70 7.84
C PHE A 255 -3.26 -9.22 8.03
N HIS A 256 -4.26 -9.84 7.41
CA HIS A 256 -5.66 -9.43 7.34
C HIS A 256 -6.60 -10.34 8.14
N ARG A 257 -6.11 -11.07 9.15
CA ARG A 257 -6.95 -12.00 9.93
C ARG A 257 -8.16 -11.40 10.69
N PRO A 258 -8.50 -10.08 10.61
CA PRO A 258 -9.86 -9.63 10.90
C PRO A 258 -10.64 -9.01 9.72
N ILE A 259 -10.07 -8.77 8.54
CA ILE A 259 -10.71 -8.00 7.47
C ILE A 259 -10.60 -8.76 6.14
N GLY A 260 -11.60 -9.58 5.84
CA GLY A 260 -11.61 -10.47 4.67
C GLY A 260 -11.70 -9.71 3.35
N PHE A 261 -10.56 -9.51 2.69
CA PHE A 261 -10.54 -9.16 1.26
C PHE A 261 -10.72 -10.43 0.43
N TRP A 262 -11.93 -10.60 -0.12
CA TRP A 262 -12.19 -11.58 -1.18
C TRP A 262 -12.28 -10.80 -2.50
N SER A 263 -11.42 -11.11 -3.48
CA SER A 263 -11.58 -10.55 -4.83
C SER A 263 -12.69 -11.31 -5.54
N VAL A 264 -13.85 -10.68 -5.73
CA VAL A 264 -14.83 -11.18 -6.70
C VAL A 264 -14.31 -10.77 -8.08
N VAL A 265 -13.77 -11.74 -8.81
CA VAL A 265 -13.41 -11.56 -10.22
C VAL A 265 -14.73 -11.49 -11.00
N CYS A 266 -15.13 -10.29 -11.42
CA CYS A 266 -16.16 -10.16 -12.43
C CYS A 266 -15.54 -10.52 -13.78
N ASP A 267 -15.89 -11.69 -14.31
CA ASP A 267 -15.53 -12.10 -15.66
C ASP A 267 -16.29 -11.22 -16.68
N PRO A 268 -15.60 -10.39 -17.49
CA PRO A 268 -16.26 -9.58 -18.49
C PRO A 268 -16.71 -10.38 -19.72
N SER A 269 -16.48 -11.71 -19.76
CA SER A 269 -16.74 -12.52 -20.96
C SER A 269 -18.11 -13.20 -21.05
N THR A 270 -19.01 -13.06 -20.05
CA THR A 270 -20.38 -13.57 -20.18
C THR A 270 -21.39 -12.49 -20.56
N SER A 271 -21.26 -11.98 -21.79
CA SER A 271 -22.41 -11.42 -22.52
C SER A 271 -22.52 -12.13 -23.87
N SER A 272 -23.04 -13.36 -23.84
CA SER A 272 -23.73 -13.94 -24.99
C SER A 272 -24.92 -14.74 -24.47
N VAL A 273 -26.09 -14.13 -24.61
CA VAL A 273 -27.40 -14.59 -25.10
C VAL A 273 -28.48 -13.70 -24.46
#